data_AF-A0A7X9GMB4-F1
#
_entry.id   AF-A0A7X9GMB4-F1
#
_cell.length_a   1.000
_cell.length_b   1.000
_cell.length_c   1.000
_cell.angle_alpha   90.00
_cell.angle_beta   90.00
_cell.angle_gamma   90.00
#
_symmetry.space_group_name_H-M   'P 1'
#
loop_
_entity.id
_entity.type
_entity.pdbx_description
1 polymer ?
#
loop_
_entity_poly.entity_id
_entity_poly.type
_entity_poly.pdbx_seq_one_letter_code
_entity_poly.pdbx_strand_id
1 'polypeptide(L)'
;ATLNKGDVLGKNTSGASLEQFGLLRKYIKKLLKGLCTEMMKGQVDIKPYKKKALTACKYCSFLSICQFDPVLKENSYRLLFDKDKDEVWDLIKSEDG
;
A
#
# COMPACT_ATOMS: atom_id res chain seq x y z
N ALA A 1 5.60 -18.23 16.58
CA ALA A 1 6.71 -17.26 16.42
C ALA A 1 7.95 -17.84 17.10
N THR A 2 9.13 -17.75 16.49
CA THR A 2 10.37 -18.21 17.11
C THR A 2 11.13 -17.00 17.66
N LEU A 3 11.38 -17.00 18.97
CA LEU A 3 12.23 -16.02 19.63
C LEU A 3 13.66 -16.58 19.69
N ASN A 4 14.63 -15.78 19.27
CA ASN A 4 16.04 -16.12 19.49
C ASN A 4 16.39 -15.93 20.98
N LYS A 5 17.58 -16.37 21.40
CA LYS A 5 18.11 -16.28 22.78
C LYS A 5 18.22 -14.85 23.37
N GLY A 6 17.71 -13.82 22.68
CA GLY A 6 17.67 -12.43 23.14
C GLY A 6 16.32 -11.74 22.89
N ASP A 7 15.21 -12.49 22.88
CA ASP A 7 13.85 -11.98 22.61
C ASP A 7 13.67 -11.25 21.28
N VAL A 8 14.64 -11.38 20.37
CA VAL A 8 14.56 -10.85 19.01
C VAL A 8 13.76 -11.83 18.15
N LEU A 9 12.79 -11.29 17.40
CA LEU A 9 12.04 -12.04 16.41
C LEU A 9 12.98 -12.62 15.36
N GLY A 10 12.95 -13.95 15.18
CA GLY A 10 13.73 -14.59 14.11
C GLY A 10 13.27 -14.10 12.73
N LYS A 11 14.21 -13.95 11.78
CA LYS A 11 13.99 -13.39 10.43
C LYS A 11 12.81 -14.02 9.66
N ASN A 12 12.54 -15.31 9.90
CA ASN A 12 11.45 -16.05 9.25
C ASN A 12 10.11 -15.95 9.98
N THR A 13 10.04 -15.20 11.08
CA THR A 13 8.81 -14.97 11.82
C THR A 13 7.93 -13.98 11.08
N SER A 14 6.65 -14.29 10.93
CA SER A 14 5.63 -13.34 10.47
C SER A 14 5.17 -12.46 11.64
N GLY A 15 6.10 -11.75 12.27
CA GLY A 15 5.86 -10.87 13.42
C GLY A 15 6.60 -9.54 13.26
N ALA A 16 6.17 -8.53 14.01
CA ALA A 16 6.80 -7.21 14.06
C ALA A 16 7.17 -6.86 15.51
N SER A 17 8.26 -6.13 15.71
CA SER A 17 8.61 -5.60 17.03
C SER A 17 7.61 -4.52 17.49
N LEU A 18 7.62 -4.18 18.78
CA LEU A 18 6.77 -3.11 19.29
C LEU A 18 7.08 -1.76 18.62
N GLU A 19 8.36 -1.49 18.35
CA GLU A 19 8.81 -0.29 17.63
C GLU A 19 8.28 -0.28 16.18
N GLN A 20 8.45 -1.40 15.45
CA GLN A 20 7.92 -1.57 14.10
C GLN A 20 6.40 -1.38 14.06
N PHE A 21 5.68 -1.89 15.06
CA PHE A 21 4.24 -1.70 15.17
C PHE A 21 3.86 -0.23 15.42
N GLY A 22 4.62 0.47 16.26
CA GLY A 22 4.49 1.91 16.48
C GLY A 22 4.66 2.72 15.20
N LEU A 23 5.72 2.45 14.43
CA LEU A 23 6.00 3.07 13.13
C LEU A 23 4.87 2.81 12.13
N LEU A 24 4.44 1.55 11.99
CA LEU A 24 3.35 1.17 11.10
C LEU A 24 2.05 1.93 11.45
N ARG A 25 1.73 2.06 12.74
CA ARG A 25 0.53 2.80 13.18
C ARG A 25 0.62 4.28 12.82
N LYS A 26 1.80 4.90 12.96
CA LYS A 26 2.00 6.31 12.59
C LYS A 26 1.85 6.52 11.08
N TYR A 27 2.46 5.64 10.28
CA TYR A 27 2.32 5.61 8.83
C TYR A 27 0.86 5.52 8.38
N ILE A 28 0.09 4.56 8.94
CA ILE A 28 -1.33 4.38 8.61
C ILE A 28 -2.14 5.64 8.92
N LYS A 29 -1.89 6.30 10.06
CA LYS A 29 -2.58 7.57 10.40
C LYS A 29 -2.29 8.67 9.38
N LYS A 30 -1.03 8.80 8.94
CA LYS A 30 -0.63 9.77 7.91
C LYS A 30 -1.31 9.46 6.57
N LEU A 31 -1.30 8.19 6.15
CA LEU A 31 -1.96 7.72 4.93
C LEU A 31 -3.46 8.03 4.92
N LEU A 32 -4.16 7.73 6.03
CA LEU A 32 -5.59 8.01 6.18
C LEU A 32 -5.87 9.51 6.11
N LYS A 33 -5.07 10.34 6.80
CA LYS A 33 -5.22 11.80 6.76
C LYS A 33 -5.03 12.34 5.34
N GLY A 34 -4.03 11.84 4.62
CA GLY A 34 -3.77 12.21 3.22
C GLY A 34 -4.94 11.83 2.32
N LEU A 35 -5.41 10.59 2.40
CA LEU A 35 -6.55 10.09 1.62
C LEU A 35 -7.81 10.95 1.86
N CYS A 36 -8.17 11.19 3.12
CA CYS A 36 -9.33 12.02 3.45
C CYS A 36 -9.17 13.46 2.94
N THR A 37 -7.96 14.00 2.98
CA THR A 37 -7.69 15.36 2.48
C THR A 37 -7.92 15.44 0.98
N GLU A 38 -7.42 14.47 0.21
CA GLU A 38 -7.64 14.42 -1.24
C GLU A 38 -9.12 14.20 -1.61
N MET A 39 -9.83 13.35 -0.86
CA MET A 39 -11.28 13.20 -1.01
C MET A 39 -12.03 14.52 -0.78
N MET A 40 -11.69 15.26 0.27
CA MET A 40 -12.32 16.55 0.59
C MET A 40 -12.02 17.64 -0.44
N LYS A 41 -10.88 17.55 -1.14
CA LYS A 41 -10.55 18.42 -2.28
C LYS A 41 -11.30 18.05 -3.57
N GLY A 42 -12.09 16.97 -3.55
CA GLY A 42 -12.82 16.48 -4.72
C GLY A 42 -11.96 15.68 -5.70
N GLN A 43 -10.84 15.11 -5.26
CA GLN A 43 -10.02 14.27 -6.13
C GLN A 43 -10.72 12.95 -6.43
N VAL A 44 -11.14 12.75 -7.69
CA VAL A 44 -11.92 11.58 -8.17
C VAL A 44 -11.25 10.87 -9.35
N ASP A 45 -9.92 10.95 -9.45
CA ASP A 45 -9.14 10.38 -10.56
C ASP A 45 -9.36 8.86 -10.72
N ILE A 46 -9.53 8.42 -11.97
CA ILE A 46 -9.61 6.99 -12.33
C ILE A 46 -8.19 6.42 -12.47
N LYS A 47 -7.62 5.93 -11.36
CA LYS A 47 -6.25 5.37 -11.31
C LYS A 47 -6.21 3.96 -10.70
N PRO A 48 -6.81 2.94 -11.35
CA PRO A 48 -6.83 1.57 -10.82
C PRO A 48 -5.40 1.02 -10.69
N TYR A 49 -5.16 0.21 -9.66
CA TYR A 49 -3.87 -0.45 -9.51
C TYR A 49 -3.81 -1.76 -10.30
N LYS A 50 -2.60 -2.18 -10.68
CA LYS A 50 -2.28 -3.52 -11.18
C LYS A 50 -1.12 -4.11 -10.38
N LYS A 51 -1.34 -5.28 -9.80
CA LYS A 51 -0.34 -6.07 -9.08
C LYS A 51 -0.24 -7.46 -9.71
N LYS A 52 0.89 -7.76 -10.35
CA LYS A 52 1.04 -8.96 -11.20
C LYS A 52 -0.10 -9.06 -12.22
N ALA A 53 -0.87 -10.15 -12.18
CA ALA A 53 -2.04 -10.36 -13.03
C ALA A 53 -3.35 -9.78 -12.43
N LEU A 54 -3.34 -9.30 -11.18
CA LEU A 54 -4.54 -8.77 -10.50
C LEU A 54 -4.68 -7.27 -10.75
N THR A 55 -5.87 -6.82 -11.10
CA THR A 55 -6.22 -5.40 -11.21
C THR A 55 -7.34 -5.04 -10.24
N ALA A 56 -7.40 -3.78 -9.81
CA ALA A 56 -8.51 -3.26 -9.00
C ALA A 56 -9.87 -3.44 -9.71
N CYS A 57 -9.87 -3.42 -11.04
CA CYS A 57 -11.08 -3.56 -11.86
C CYS A 57 -11.74 -4.94 -11.75
N LYS A 58 -10.99 -6.00 -11.39
CA LYS A 58 -11.49 -7.39 -11.37
C LYS A 58 -12.75 -7.57 -10.52
N TYR A 59 -12.89 -6.79 -9.45
CA TYR A 59 -14.02 -6.86 -8.50
C TYR A 59 -14.78 -5.53 -8.39
N CYS A 60 -14.55 -4.59 -9.31
CA CYS A 60 -15.17 -3.27 -9.27
C CYS A 60 -16.53 -3.29 -9.98
N SER A 61 -17.61 -3.04 -9.24
CA SER A 61 -18.97 -2.96 -9.80
C SER A 61 -19.21 -1.74 -10.69
N PHE A 62 -18.29 -0.77 -10.70
CA PHE A 62 -18.43 0.50 -11.41
C PHE A 62 -17.61 0.58 -12.70
N LEU A 63 -17.05 -0.54 -13.18
CA LEU A 63 -16.20 -0.56 -14.37
C LEU A 63 -16.92 -0.02 -15.61
N SER A 64 -18.20 -0.35 -15.79
CA SER A 64 -19.03 0.16 -16.90
C SER A 64 -19.30 1.67 -16.82
N ILE A 65 -19.19 2.26 -15.63
CA ILE A 65 -19.44 3.68 -15.39
C ILE A 65 -18.14 4.48 -15.59
N CYS A 66 -17.01 3.99 -15.05
CA CYS A 66 -15.75 4.71 -15.17
C CYS A 66 -15.12 4.64 -16.56
N GLN A 67 -15.53 3.66 -17.40
CA GLN A 67 -15.06 3.50 -18.78
C GLN A 67 -13.53 3.44 -18.91
N PHE A 68 -12.85 2.89 -17.89
CA PHE A 68 -11.40 2.74 -17.92
C PHE A 68 -10.98 1.77 -19.04
N ASP A 69 -10.24 2.29 -20.01
CA ASP A 69 -9.71 1.55 -21.15
C ASP A 69 -8.18 1.77 -21.25
N PRO A 70 -7.35 0.74 -21.00
CA PRO A 70 -5.89 0.85 -21.04
C PRO A 70 -5.30 1.07 -22.44
N VAL A 71 -6.09 1.01 -23.51
CA VAL A 71 -5.64 1.38 -24.87
C VAL A 71 -5.55 2.91 -25.01
N LEU A 72 -6.34 3.65 -24.24
CA LEU A 72 -6.32 5.11 -24.23
C LEU A 72 -5.11 5.63 -23.43
N LYS A 73 -4.40 6.62 -23.97
CA LYS A 73 -3.12 7.10 -23.39
C LYS A 73 -3.31 7.77 -22.04
N GLU A 74 -4.45 8.39 -21.81
CA GLU A 74 -4.85 9.01 -20.55
C GLU A 74 -5.10 7.98 -19.43
N ASN A 75 -5.37 6.73 -19.80
CA ASN A 75 -5.68 5.66 -18.87
C ASN A 75 -4.46 4.77 -18.64
N SER A 76 -3.90 4.86 -17.44
CA SER A 76 -2.78 4.01 -17.04
C SER A 76 -3.04 3.36 -15.69
N TYR A 77 -2.57 2.13 -15.55
CA TYR A 77 -2.58 1.45 -14.27
C TYR A 77 -1.49 2.00 -13.36
N ARG A 78 -1.81 2.17 -12.08
CA ARG A 78 -0.79 2.30 -11.04
C ARG A 78 -0.15 0.93 -10.78
N LEU A 79 1.07 0.74 -11.25
CA LEU A 79 1.78 -0.53 -11.10
C LEU A 79 2.26 -0.72 -9.66
N LEU A 80 1.89 -1.85 -9.05
CA LEU A 80 2.36 -2.26 -7.73
C LEU A 80 3.28 -3.47 -7.90
N PHE A 81 4.55 -3.26 -7.59
CA PHE A 81 5.57 -4.31 -7.59
C PHE A 81 5.63 -4.98 -6.21
N ASP A 82 5.99 -6.25 -6.19
CA ASP A 82 6.32 -6.90 -4.92
C ASP A 82 7.60 -6.30 -4.36
N LYS A 83 7.57 -6.07 -3.06
CA LYS A 83 8.70 -5.60 -2.26
C LYS A 83 8.97 -6.63 -1.19
N ASP A 84 10.24 -6.82 -0.85
CA ASP A 84 10.58 -7.66 0.29
C ASP A 84 10.22 -6.95 1.61
N LYS A 85 10.26 -7.70 2.72
CA LYS A 85 9.86 -7.17 4.03
C LYS A 85 10.76 -6.02 4.48
N ASP A 86 12.06 -6.12 4.22
CA ASP A 86 13.04 -5.16 4.70
C ASP A 86 12.89 -3.86 3.89
N GLU A 87 12.71 -3.95 2.57
CA GLU A 87 12.40 -2.81 1.69
C GLU A 87 11.12 -2.07 2.14
N VAL A 88 10.05 -2.79 2.49
CA VAL A 88 8.82 -2.16 2.98
C VAL A 88 9.06 -1.39 4.28
N TRP A 89 9.85 -1.95 5.21
CA TRP A 89 10.17 -1.26 6.46
C TRP A 89 11.02 -0.01 6.23
N ASP A 90 11.97 -0.05 5.30
CA ASP A 90 12.79 1.10 4.97
C ASP A 90 11.97 2.22 4.32
N LEU A 91 11.01 1.87 3.45
CA LEU A 91 10.06 2.85 2.89
C LEU A 91 9.20 3.50 3.98
N ILE A 92 8.63 2.69 4.90
CA ILE A 92 7.83 3.20 6.02
C ILE A 92 8.64 4.17 6.89
N LYS A 93 9.91 3.86 7.17
CA LYS A 93 10.80 4.75 7.93
C LYS A 93 11.11 6.05 7.17
N SER A 94 11.37 5.94 5.86
CA SER A 94 11.72 7.10 5.02
C SER A 94 10.59 8.11 4.86
N GLU A 95 9.33 7.67 4.92
CA GLU A 95 8.17 8.56 4.86
C GLU A 95 7.83 9.23 6.20
N ASP A 96 8.45 8.79 7.30
CA ASP A 96 8.12 9.23 8.65
C ASP A 96 9.16 10.21 9.26
N GLY A 97 10.27 10.43 8.54
CA GLY A 97 11.23 11.52 8.72
C GLY A 97 10.95 12.70 7.79
#